data_AF-A0A2Z6SJM5-F1
#
_entry.id   AF-A0A2Z6SJM5-F1
#
_cell.length_a   1.000
_cell.length_b   1.000
_cell.length_c   1.000
_cell.angle_alpha   90.00
_cell.angle_beta   90.00
_cell.angle_gamma   90.00
#
_symmetry.space_group_name_H-M   'P 1'
#
loop_
_entity.id
_entity.type
_entity.pdbx_description
1 polymer ?
#
loop_
_entity_poly.entity_id
_entity_poly.type
_entity_poly.pdbx_seq_one_letter_code
_entity_poly.pdbx_strand_id
1 'polypeptide(L)'
;MFVDFRTSLFAMYKFLTGDSSALSNWPYISDPPLAILIVLFSLLIVVYLMNLLIGLLNNAIEKDHDRVSFLMQKAEILAEIELYYMLPYQRRRKDWFPEVIYYYASLDDIQKRVKRMMKRDEWNQINAFPKLKQDLLKKINIQHNPDDES
;
A
#
# COMPACT_ATOMS: atom_id res chain seq x y z
N MET A 1 -19.10 -34.51 1.69
CA MET A 1 -17.94 -33.60 1.48
C MET A 1 -16.74 -33.93 2.37
N PHE A 2 -16.90 -34.61 3.52
CA PHE A 2 -15.79 -35.03 4.40
C PHE A 2 -15.45 -36.53 4.26
N VAL A 3 -15.21 -37.00 3.03
CA VAL A 3 -14.95 -38.44 2.77
C VAL A 3 -13.45 -38.70 2.69
N ASP A 4 -12.74 -37.88 1.92
CA ASP A 4 -11.29 -37.94 1.75
C ASP A 4 -10.64 -36.62 2.14
N PHE A 5 -9.37 -36.65 2.52
CA PHE A 5 -8.61 -35.47 2.95
C PHE A 5 -8.71 -34.27 1.99
N ARG A 6 -8.60 -34.51 0.67
CA ARG A 6 -8.73 -33.46 -0.35
C ARG A 6 -10.12 -32.81 -0.35
N THR A 7 -11.17 -33.64 -0.25
CA THR A 7 -12.55 -33.15 -0.21
C THR A 7 -12.87 -32.43 1.10
N SER A 8 -12.29 -32.89 2.22
CA SER A 8 -12.39 -32.26 3.52
C SER A 8 -11.73 -30.89 3.57
N LEU A 9 -10.55 -30.72 2.95
CA LEU A 9 -9.90 -29.41 2.82
C LEU A 9 -10.75 -28.43 2.00
N PHE A 10 -11.30 -28.89 0.88
CA PHE A 10 -12.17 -28.05 0.04
C PHE A 10 -13.47 -27.66 0.76
N ALA A 11 -14.05 -28.60 1.53
CA ALA A 11 -15.21 -28.33 2.37
C ALA A 11 -14.91 -27.30 3.47
N MET A 12 -13.72 -27.37 4.08
CA MET A 12 -13.27 -26.39 5.08
C MET A 12 -13.07 -25.00 4.48
N TYR A 13 -12.49 -24.91 3.27
CA TYR A 13 -12.38 -23.64 2.55
C TYR A 13 -13.74 -23.03 2.25
N LYS A 14 -14.70 -23.82 1.73
CA LYS A 14 -16.08 -23.38 1.52
C LYS A 14 -16.70 -22.85 2.80
N PHE A 15 -16.53 -23.58 3.90
CA PHE A 15 -17.06 -23.18 5.20
C PHE A 15 -16.43 -21.87 5.71
N LEU A 16 -15.12 -21.67 5.53
CA LEU A 16 -14.42 -20.43 5.86
C LEU A 16 -14.93 -19.22 5.05
N THR A 17 -15.36 -19.43 3.81
CA THR A 17 -16.00 -18.40 2.97
C THR A 17 -17.49 -18.19 3.26
N GLY A 18 -18.07 -18.92 4.23
CA GLY A 18 -19.48 -18.84 4.62
C GLY A 18 -20.44 -19.71 3.81
N ASP A 19 -19.94 -20.59 2.95
CA ASP A 19 -20.75 -21.55 2.18
C ASP A 19 -21.11 -22.76 3.05
N SER A 20 -22.35 -22.76 3.55
CA SER A 20 -22.90 -23.82 4.40
C SER A 20 -23.21 -25.11 3.64
N SER A 21 -23.11 -25.14 2.30
CA SER A 21 -23.29 -26.37 1.51
C SER A 21 -22.27 -27.46 1.88
N ALA A 22 -21.13 -27.08 2.46
CA ALA A 22 -20.13 -27.98 3.01
C ALA A 22 -20.68 -28.94 4.09
N LEU A 23 -21.69 -28.49 4.83
CA LEU A 23 -22.28 -29.19 5.97
C LEU A 23 -23.66 -29.80 5.66
N SER A 24 -24.16 -29.64 4.43
CA SER A 24 -25.49 -30.11 4.00
C SER A 24 -25.75 -31.60 4.23
N ASN A 25 -24.71 -32.43 4.19
CA ASN A 25 -24.81 -33.88 4.38
C ASN A 25 -24.84 -34.31 5.87
N TRP A 26 -24.67 -33.39 6.81
CA TRP A 26 -24.53 -33.71 8.23
C TRP A 26 -25.62 -33.01 9.05
N PRO A 27 -26.73 -33.69 9.38
CA PRO A 27 -27.74 -33.12 10.26
C PRO A 27 -27.13 -32.93 11.66
N TYR A 28 -26.94 -31.69 12.08
CA TYR A 28 -26.32 -31.27 13.35
C TYR A 28 -26.93 -31.89 14.62
N ILE A 29 -28.06 -32.57 14.50
CA ILE A 29 -28.85 -33.15 15.57
C ILE A 29 -28.33 -34.55 15.98
N SER A 30 -27.64 -35.28 15.10
CA SER A 30 -27.21 -36.65 15.38
C SER A 30 -25.90 -36.76 16.18
N ASP A 31 -25.04 -35.73 16.13
CA ASP A 31 -23.66 -35.82 16.63
C ASP A 31 -23.26 -34.58 17.45
N PRO A 32 -23.45 -34.59 18.78
CA PRO A 32 -23.12 -33.46 19.66
C PRO A 32 -21.67 -32.96 19.54
N PRO A 33 -20.63 -33.81 19.40
CA PRO A 33 -19.25 -33.34 19.24
C PRO A 33 -19.03 -32.53 17.96
N LEU A 34 -19.70 -32.90 16.87
CA LEU A 34 -19.62 -32.20 15.58
C LEU A 34 -20.22 -30.80 15.69
N ALA A 35 -21.38 -30.69 16.36
CA ALA A 35 -22.02 -29.40 16.60
C ALA A 35 -21.13 -28.46 17.41
N ILE A 36 -20.46 -28.96 18.46
CA ILE A 36 -19.52 -28.18 19.27
C ILE A 36 -18.34 -27.69 18.43
N LEU A 37 -17.74 -28.56 17.60
CA LEU A 37 -16.61 -28.19 16.74
C LEU A 37 -16.98 -27.09 15.74
N ILE A 38 -18.17 -27.16 15.14
CA ILE A 38 -18.66 -26.19 14.16
C ILE A 38 -18.89 -24.83 14.82
N VAL A 39 -19.49 -24.80 16.00
CA VAL A 39 -19.69 -23.55 16.77
C VAL A 39 -18.35 -22.93 17.14
N LEU A 40 -17.42 -23.73 17.68
CA LEU A 40 -16.08 -23.25 18.05
C LEU A 40 -15.30 -22.72 16.84
N PHE A 41 -15.33 -23.44 15.72
CA PHE A 41 -14.67 -23.02 14.50
C PHE A 41 -15.28 -21.73 13.95
N SER A 42 -16.61 -21.63 13.93
CA SER A 42 -17.31 -20.42 13.47
C SER A 42 -16.95 -19.20 14.32
N LEU A 43 -16.92 -19.38 15.65
CA LEU A 43 -16.52 -18.34 16.59
C LEU A 43 -15.07 -17.91 16.35
N LEU A 44 -14.15 -18.85 16.12
CA LEU A 44 -12.75 -18.55 15.84
C LEU A 44 -12.59 -17.77 14.53
N ILE A 45 -13.25 -18.17 13.45
CA ILE A 45 -13.15 -17.45 12.17
C ILE A 45 -13.72 -16.03 12.28
N VAL A 46 -14.94 -15.89 12.82
CA VAL A 46 -15.64 -14.59 12.87
C VAL A 46 -14.99 -13.65 13.88
N VAL A 47 -14.71 -14.11 15.10
CA VAL A 47 -14.23 -13.25 16.18
C VAL A 47 -12.73 -13.03 16.12
N TYR A 48 -11.95 -14.06 15.78
CA TYR A 48 -10.50 -13.97 15.84
C TYR A 48 -9.90 -13.68 14.46
N LEU A 49 -10.12 -14.56 13.47
CA LEU A 49 -9.37 -14.51 12.22
C LEU A 49 -9.74 -13.30 11.36
N MET A 50 -11.03 -13.00 11.19
CA MET A 50 -11.47 -11.83 10.40
C MET A 50 -11.05 -10.51 11.05
N ASN A 51 -11.22 -10.38 12.37
CA ASN A 51 -10.82 -9.16 13.08
C ASN A 51 -9.30 -8.96 13.07
N LEU A 52 -8.53 -10.04 13.25
CA LEU A 52 -7.07 -10.00 13.13
C LEU A 52 -6.64 -9.61 11.72
N LEU A 53 -7.23 -10.22 10.68
CA LEU A 53 -6.88 -9.95 9.29
C LEU A 53 -7.22 -8.52 8.89
N ILE A 54 -8.38 -8.00 9.31
CA ILE A 54 -8.76 -6.60 9.10
C ILE A 54 -7.78 -5.66 9.83
N GLY A 55 -7.42 -5.97 11.09
CA GLY A 55 -6.47 -5.16 11.86
C GLY A 55 -5.07 -5.14 11.24
N LEU A 56 -4.56 -6.29 10.80
CA LEU A 56 -3.27 -6.40 10.10
C LEU A 56 -3.30 -5.67 8.75
N LEU A 57 -4.39 -5.83 7.99
CA LEU A 57 -4.56 -5.17 6.70
C LEU A 57 -4.62 -3.65 6.86
N ASN A 58 -5.37 -3.15 7.85
CA ASN A 58 -5.43 -1.73 8.14
C ASN A 58 -4.05 -1.15 8.49
N ASN A 59 -3.27 -1.85 9.33
CA ASN A 59 -1.91 -1.44 9.68
C ASN A 59 -0.95 -1.45 8.48
N ALA A 60 -1.08 -2.43 7.58
CA ALA A 60 -0.29 -2.47 6.35
C ALA A 60 -0.65 -1.31 5.40
N ILE A 61 -1.95 -1.03 5.23
CA ILE A 61 -2.45 0.07 4.39
C ILE A 61 -1.98 1.42 4.91
N GLU A 62 -2.03 1.65 6.23
CA GLU A 62 -1.59 2.91 6.85
C GLU A 62 -0.11 3.22 6.55
N LYS A 63 0.73 2.19 6.44
CA LYS A 63 2.15 2.34 6.11
C LYS A 63 2.41 2.68 4.64
N ASP A 64 1.54 2.22 3.74
CA ASP A 64 1.74 2.28 2.28
C ASP A 64 0.93 3.37 1.58
N HIS A 65 0.16 4.18 2.33
CA HIS A 65 -0.50 5.41 1.83
C HIS A 65 0.50 6.54 1.53
N ASP A 66 1.60 6.23 0.84
CA ASP A 66 2.62 7.20 0.47
C ASP A 66 2.45 7.64 -0.98
N ARG A 67 1.90 8.84 -1.17
CA ARG A 67 1.75 9.49 -2.48
C ARG A 67 3.10 9.62 -3.21
N VAL A 68 4.21 9.71 -2.47
CA VAL A 68 5.56 9.73 -3.06
C VAL A 68 5.90 8.40 -3.71
N SER A 69 5.60 7.29 -3.04
CA SER A 69 5.83 5.94 -3.55
C SER A 69 5.00 5.68 -4.82
N PHE A 70 3.75 6.14 -4.86
CA PHE A 70 2.92 6.09 -6.07
C PHE A 70 3.54 6.86 -7.25
N LEU A 71 4.01 8.09 -7.02
CA LEU A 71 4.62 8.90 -8.08
C LEU A 71 5.96 8.33 -8.55
N MET A 72 6.74 7.74 -7.65
CA MET A 72 7.98 7.06 -8.00
C MET A 72 7.70 5.86 -8.92
N GLN A 73 6.76 4.98 -8.54
CA GLN A 73 6.37 3.84 -9.36
C GLN A 73 5.82 4.28 -10.72
N LYS A 74 5.02 5.35 -10.74
CA LYS A 74 4.51 5.92 -11.99
C LYS A 74 5.64 6.40 -12.90
N ALA A 75 6.65 7.07 -12.35
CA ALA A 75 7.81 7.54 -13.11
C ALA A 75 8.67 6.37 -13.64
N GLU A 76 8.85 5.32 -12.84
CA GLU A 76 9.55 4.09 -13.24
C GLU A 76 8.84 3.40 -14.40
N ILE A 77 7.53 3.19 -14.30
CA ILE A 77 6.72 2.62 -15.38
C ILE A 77 6.79 3.49 -16.64
N LEU A 78 6.71 4.82 -16.52
CA LEU A 78 6.85 5.72 -17.67
C LEU A 78 8.21 5.58 -18.35
N ALA A 79 9.29 5.51 -17.58
CA ALA A 79 10.64 5.31 -18.11
C ALA A 79 10.79 3.96 -18.84
N GLU A 80 10.18 2.89 -18.32
CA GLU A 80 10.15 1.59 -19.00
C GLU A 80 9.39 1.64 -20.32
N ILE A 81 8.21 2.27 -20.34
CA ILE A 81 7.42 2.42 -21.57
C ILE A 81 8.22 3.24 -22.60
N GLU A 82 8.85 4.34 -22.19
CA GLU A 82 9.68 5.18 -23.05
C GLU A 82 10.85 4.41 -23.67
N LEU A 83 11.51 3.54 -22.88
CA LEU A 83 12.68 2.80 -23.30
C LEU A 83 12.32 1.65 -24.24
N TYR A 84 11.30 0.85 -23.89
CA TYR A 84 11.02 -0.42 -24.56
C TYR A 84 9.87 -0.38 -25.58
N TYR A 85 8.90 0.53 -25.44
CA TYR A 85 7.66 0.47 -26.22
C TYR A 85 7.46 1.66 -27.17
N MET A 86 8.37 2.64 -27.20
CA MET A 86 8.23 3.84 -28.03
C MET A 86 9.29 4.00 -29.12
N LEU A 87 8.85 4.57 -30.25
CA LEU A 87 9.73 4.91 -31.36
C LEU A 87 10.53 6.19 -31.08
N PRO A 88 11.74 6.35 -31.67
CA PRO A 88 12.61 7.50 -31.38
C PRO A 88 11.99 8.89 -31.64
N TYR A 89 11.02 8.98 -32.55
CA TYR A 89 10.32 10.24 -32.81
C TYR A 89 9.25 10.55 -31.75
N GLN A 90 8.61 9.54 -31.15
CA GLN A 90 7.61 9.71 -30.10
C GLN A 90 8.26 10.19 -28.80
N ARG A 91 9.45 9.66 -28.47
CA ARG A 91 10.23 10.06 -27.28
C ARG A 91 10.66 11.53 -27.28
N ARG A 92 10.73 12.17 -28.45
CA ARG A 92 11.11 13.59 -28.60
C ARG A 92 9.94 14.56 -28.46
N ARG A 93 8.71 14.06 -28.29
CA ARG A 93 7.51 14.88 -28.08
C ARG A 93 7.40 15.35 -26.63
N LYS A 94 7.71 16.63 -26.42
CA LYS A 94 7.62 17.30 -25.10
C LYS A 94 6.20 17.37 -24.55
N ASP A 95 5.21 17.32 -25.43
CA ASP A 95 3.78 17.25 -25.11
C ASP A 95 3.40 15.92 -24.45
N TRP A 96 4.15 14.84 -24.70
CA TRP A 96 3.88 13.51 -24.14
C TRP A 96 4.80 13.16 -22.97
N PHE A 97 6.04 13.65 -23.00
CA PHE A 97 7.05 13.40 -21.95
C PHE A 97 7.50 14.72 -21.32
N PRO A 98 6.91 15.10 -20.17
CA PRO A 98 7.37 16.26 -19.44
C PRO A 98 8.78 15.99 -18.88
N GLU A 99 9.65 16.99 -18.97
CA GLU A 99 11.03 16.91 -18.45
C GLU A 99 11.08 16.81 -16.91
N VAL A 100 10.02 17.28 -16.24
CA VAL A 100 9.89 17.30 -14.78
C VAL A 100 8.48 16.87 -14.34
N ILE A 101 8.42 16.10 -13.25
CA ILE A 101 7.17 15.72 -12.59
C ILE A 101 7.04 16.56 -11.31
N TYR A 102 5.94 17.29 -11.17
CA TYR A 102 5.66 18.10 -10.00
C TYR A 102 5.05 17.27 -8.87
N TYR A 103 5.58 17.43 -7.67
CA TYR A 103 4.99 16.91 -6.44
C TYR A 103 4.68 18.07 -5.49
N TYR A 104 3.42 18.16 -5.07
CA TYR A 104 2.99 19.11 -4.06
C TYR A 104 3.12 18.45 -2.68
N ALA A 105 3.83 19.12 -1.77
CA ALA A 105 4.00 18.72 -0.38
C ALA A 105 3.85 19.94 0.52
N SER A 106 3.48 19.72 1.79
CA SER A 106 3.43 20.80 2.77
C SER A 106 4.84 21.35 3.04
N LEU A 107 4.92 22.61 3.47
CA LEU A 107 6.21 23.23 3.82
C LEU A 107 6.91 22.46 4.94
N ASP A 108 6.16 22.01 5.94
CA ASP A 108 6.65 21.25 7.08
C ASP A 108 7.26 19.91 6.67
N ASP A 109 6.58 19.17 5.78
CA ASP A 109 7.08 17.90 5.26
C ASP A 109 8.38 18.07 4.49
N ILE A 110 8.45 19.12 3.66
CA ILE A 110 9.65 19.47 2.90
C ILE A 110 10.80 19.79 3.85
N GLN A 111 10.60 20.67 4.83
CA GLN A 111 11.63 21.03 5.81
C GLN A 111 12.11 19.81 6.60
N LYS A 112 11.20 18.97 7.11
CA LYS A 112 11.51 17.74 7.86
C LYS A 112 12.28 16.75 6.99
N ARG A 113 11.95 16.63 5.70
CA ARG A 113 12.65 15.74 4.76
C ARG A 113 14.04 16.25 4.41
N VAL A 114 14.19 17.55 4.10
CA VAL A 114 15.51 18.17 3.83
C VAL A 114 16.43 18.05 5.04
N LYS A 115 15.96 18.38 6.25
CA LYS A 115 16.73 18.19 7.49
C LYS A 115 17.18 16.73 7.69
N ARG A 116 16.31 15.76 7.40
CA ARG A 116 16.66 14.32 7.45
C ARG A 116 17.73 13.94 6.43
N MET A 117 17.62 14.43 5.19
CA MET A 117 18.60 14.15 4.13
C MET A 117 19.96 14.79 4.43
N MET A 118 19.98 15.99 5.02
CA MET A 118 21.23 16.63 5.46
C MET A 118 21.91 15.85 6.58
N LYS A 119 21.15 15.31 7.55
CA LYS A 119 21.70 14.47 8.64
C LYS A 119 22.32 13.15 8.15
N ARG A 120 21.92 12.67 6.98
CA ARG A 120 22.40 11.40 6.38
C ARG A 120 23.45 11.62 5.29
N ASP A 121 23.91 12.85 5.10
CA ASP A 121 24.78 13.29 4.00
C ASP A 121 24.24 13.03 2.56
N GLU A 122 23.02 12.50 2.43
CA GLU A 122 22.32 12.27 1.16
C GLU A 122 22.10 13.58 0.39
N TRP A 123 21.83 14.67 1.12
CA TRP A 123 21.56 15.98 0.50
C TRP A 123 22.73 16.46 -0.36
N ASN A 124 23.97 16.22 0.06
CA ASN A 124 25.16 16.68 -0.66
C ASN A 124 25.51 15.79 -1.85
N GLN A 125 25.02 14.56 -1.88
CA GLN A 125 25.23 13.61 -2.98
C GLN A 125 24.32 13.89 -4.19
N ILE A 126 23.24 14.68 -4.01
CA ILE A 126 22.35 15.08 -5.10
C ILE A 126 23.06 16.12 -5.98
N ASN A 127 23.55 15.65 -7.13
CA ASN A 127 24.17 16.47 -8.19
C ASN A 127 23.16 16.97 -9.24
N ALA A 128 21.94 16.44 -9.25
CA ALA A 128 20.89 16.84 -10.19
C ALA A 128 20.28 18.20 -9.81
N PHE A 129 20.04 19.04 -10.81
CA PHE A 129 19.35 20.34 -10.70
C PHE A 129 19.88 21.28 -9.59
N PRO A 130 21.16 21.70 -9.62
CA PRO A 130 21.77 22.52 -8.57
C PRO A 130 21.05 23.86 -8.34
N LYS A 131 20.47 24.46 -9.39
CA LYS A 131 19.69 25.71 -9.29
C LYS A 131 18.40 25.51 -8.50
N LEU A 132 17.62 24.47 -8.83
CA LEU A 132 16.36 24.15 -8.12
C LEU A 132 16.62 23.82 -6.64
N LYS A 133 17.72 23.14 -6.35
CA LYS A 133 18.15 22.84 -4.98
C LYS A 133 18.40 24.11 -4.17
N GLN A 134 19.10 25.09 -4.73
CA GLN A 134 19.34 26.38 -4.08
C GLN A 134 18.05 27.18 -3.89
N ASP A 135 17.17 27.19 -4.90
CA ASP A 135 15.90 27.90 -4.82
C ASP A 135 14.94 27.28 -3.80
N LEU A 136 14.96 25.94 -3.66
CA LEU A 136 14.24 25.26 -2.58
C LEU A 136 14.76 25.68 -1.21
N LEU A 137 16.09 25.69 -1.00
CA LEU A 137 16.70 26.10 0.27
C LEU A 137 16.33 27.54 0.64
N LYS A 138 16.28 28.45 -0.34
CA LYS A 138 15.84 29.84 -0.12
C LYS A 138 14.36 29.89 0.30
N LYS A 139 13.48 29.14 -0.39
CA LYS A 139 12.04 29.12 -0.08
C LYS A 139 11.72 28.47 1.27
N ILE A 140 12.36 27.35 1.61
CA ILE A 140 12.09 26.68 2.90
C ILE A 140 12.59 27.50 4.10
N ASN A 141 13.62 28.33 3.89
CA ASN A 141 14.21 29.19 4.92
C ASN A 141 13.55 30.58 4.98
N ILE A 142 12.46 30.81 4.23
CA ILE A 142 11.70 32.06 4.19
C ILE A 142 10.22 31.71 4.23
N GLN A 143 9.71 31.54 5.46
CA GLN A 143 8.34 31.80 5.95
C GLN A 143 8.17 31.06 7.28
N HIS A 144 8.81 31.58 8.34
CA HIS A 144 8.18 31.50 9.66
C HIS A 144 7.33 32.76 9.75
N ASN A 145 6.06 32.65 9.38
CA ASN A 145 5.08 33.68 9.73
C ASN A 145 4.62 33.33 11.16
N PRO A 146 4.81 34.20 12.16
CA PRO A 146 4.45 33.92 13.55
C PRO A 146 2.93 33.85 13.80
N ASP A 147 2.10 33.91 12.76
CA ASP A 147 0.63 34.01 12.87
C ASP A 147 -0.12 32.67 12.68
N ASP A 148 0.57 31.55 12.46
CA ASP A 148 -0.07 30.22 12.29
C ASP A 148 -0.22 29.43 13.61
N GLU A 149 -0.10 30.09 14.77
CA GLU A 149 -0.58 29.57 16.06
C GLU A 149 -1.70 30.47 16.59
N SER A 150 -2.95 30.15 16.23
CA SER A 150 -4.16 30.62 16.93
C SER A 150 -5.25 29.56 16.92
#